data_AF-A0A7Y4WT53-F1
#
_entry.id   AF-A0A7Y4WT53-F1
#
_cell.length_a   1.000
_cell.length_b   1.000
_cell.length_c   1.000
_cell.angle_alpha   90.00
_cell.angle_beta   90.00
_cell.angle_gamma   90.00
#
_symmetry.space_group_name_H-M   'P 1'
#
loop_
_entity.id
_entity.type
_entity.pdbx_description
1 polymer ?
#
loop_
_entity_poly.entity_id
_entity_poly.type
_entity_poly.pdbx_seq_one_letter_code
_entity_poly.pdbx_strand_id
1 'polypeptide(L)'
;MGLSPLRVRTVAEIRGGADDYAEFYCVSVEWDWGDGTVSENAEDCEPYVAGTSEIRRRFSAEHVYRQSGNFRVYIRLKQKNRVVAAANAQLQIRPGARDAF
;
A
#
# COMPACT_ATOMS: atom_id res chain seq x y z
N MET A 1 -8.83 5.61 12.79
CA MET A 1 -9.66 6.83 12.92
C MET A 1 -8.76 7.98 13.34
N GLY A 2 -9.02 9.21 12.89
CA GLY A 2 -8.27 10.41 13.33
C GLY A 2 -8.97 11.73 12.96
N LEU A 3 -8.29 12.86 13.16
CA LEU A 3 -8.77 14.21 12.83
C LEU A 3 -7.95 14.81 11.68
N SER A 4 -8.56 15.58 10.78
CA SER A 4 -7.86 16.29 9.70
C SER A 4 -7.05 17.51 10.21
N PRO A 5 -5.90 17.84 9.58
CA PRO A 5 -5.15 16.99 8.66
C PRO A 5 -4.52 15.79 9.41
N LEU A 6 -4.57 14.62 8.79
CA LEU A 6 -4.06 13.37 9.36
C LEU A 6 -2.94 12.80 8.48
N ARG A 7 -1.75 12.64 9.04
CA ARG A 7 -0.69 11.81 8.46
C ARG A 7 -0.93 10.36 8.85
N VAL A 8 -0.97 9.47 7.86
CA VAL A 8 -1.15 8.03 8.06
C VAL A 8 0.04 7.30 7.44
N ARG A 9 0.60 6.35 8.20
CA ARG A 9 1.54 5.35 7.67
C ARG A 9 0.81 4.01 7.56
N THR A 10 0.71 3.48 6.35
CA THR A 10 0.14 2.17 6.09
C THR A 10 1.25 1.14 5.97
N VAL A 11 0.97 -0.08 6.44
CA VAL A 11 1.88 -1.21 6.34
C VAL A 11 1.07 -2.41 5.85
N ALA A 12 1.52 -3.02 4.76
CA ALA A 12 1.02 -4.30 4.29
C ALA A 12 2.10 -5.37 4.50
N GLU A 13 1.65 -6.54 4.93
CA GLU A 13 2.50 -7.67 5.24
C GLU A 13 1.96 -8.92 4.55
N ILE A 14 2.80 -9.55 3.72
CA ILE A 14 2.54 -10.88 3.17
C ILE A 14 2.85 -11.89 4.27
N ARG A 15 1.87 -12.74 4.61
CA ARG A 15 1.96 -13.73 5.68
C ARG A 15 1.90 -15.14 5.13
N GLY A 16 2.71 -16.03 5.69
CA GLY A 16 2.81 -17.42 5.25
C GLY A 16 3.40 -17.54 3.83
N GLY A 17 3.24 -18.73 3.24
CA GLY A 17 3.76 -19.04 1.90
C GLY A 17 5.28 -19.22 1.86
N ALA A 18 5.78 -19.59 0.67
CA ALA A 18 7.21 -19.75 0.42
C ALA A 18 7.91 -18.39 0.26
N ASP A 19 9.15 -18.30 0.77
CA ASP A 19 9.99 -17.11 0.70
C ASP A 19 10.43 -16.78 -0.72
N ASP A 20 10.45 -17.77 -1.63
CA ASP A 20 10.89 -17.64 -3.01
C ASP A 20 9.74 -17.72 -4.02
N TYR A 21 8.52 -17.35 -3.62
CA TYR A 21 7.35 -17.40 -4.51
C TYR A 21 7.50 -16.44 -5.70
N ALA A 22 7.81 -16.99 -6.89
CA ALA A 22 8.21 -16.23 -8.07
C ALA A 22 7.23 -15.11 -8.49
N GLU A 23 5.93 -15.30 -8.29
CA GLU A 23 4.93 -14.30 -8.67
C GLU A 23 4.99 -13.04 -7.78
N PHE A 24 5.48 -13.17 -6.55
CA PHE A 24 5.66 -12.06 -5.60
C PHE A 24 7.09 -11.49 -5.60
N TYR A 25 7.99 -12.09 -6.37
CA TYR A 25 9.33 -11.57 -6.52
C TYR A 25 9.34 -10.29 -7.37
N CYS A 26 10.00 -9.25 -6.86
CA CYS A 26 10.13 -7.94 -7.50
C CYS A 26 8.80 -7.32 -7.98
N VAL A 27 7.74 -7.48 -7.20
CA VAL A 27 6.46 -6.82 -7.50
C VAL A 27 6.54 -5.32 -7.31
N SER A 28 5.87 -4.57 -8.19
CA SER A 28 5.56 -3.18 -7.90
C SER A 28 4.36 -3.09 -6.97
N VAL A 29 4.33 -2.05 -6.13
CA VAL A 29 3.24 -1.75 -5.23
C VAL A 29 2.54 -0.48 -5.67
N GLU A 30 1.21 -0.54 -5.75
CA GLU A 30 0.34 0.62 -5.90
C GLU A 30 -0.50 0.79 -4.64
N TRP A 31 -0.52 2.00 -4.11
CA TRP A 31 -1.42 2.46 -3.07
C TRP A 31 -2.44 3.42 -3.68
N ASP A 32 -3.72 3.09 -3.55
CA ASP A 32 -4.84 3.96 -3.89
C ASP A 32 -5.47 4.44 -2.58
N TRP A 33 -5.39 5.74 -2.34
CA TRP A 33 -5.71 6.34 -1.04
C TRP A 33 -7.20 6.59 -0.85
N GLY A 34 -8.02 6.39 -1.88
CA GLY A 34 -9.46 6.61 -1.84
C GLY A 34 -9.88 8.09 -1.85
N ASP A 35 -8.94 9.02 -1.97
CA ASP A 35 -9.16 10.46 -2.13
C ASP A 35 -8.87 10.95 -3.57
N GLY A 36 -8.74 10.01 -4.51
CA GLY A 36 -8.38 10.27 -5.90
C GLY A 36 -6.87 10.31 -6.16
N THR A 37 -6.03 10.18 -5.12
CA THR A 37 -4.57 10.09 -5.28
C THR A 37 -4.07 8.66 -5.23
N VAL A 38 -2.98 8.40 -5.97
CA VAL A 38 -2.30 7.11 -6.02
C VAL A 38 -0.80 7.29 -5.76
N SER A 39 -0.16 6.27 -5.24
CA SER A 39 1.30 6.20 -5.08
C SER A 39 1.81 4.85 -5.56
N GLU A 40 2.77 4.87 -6.47
CA GLU A 40 3.39 3.66 -7.01
C GLU A 40 4.87 3.59 -6.65
N ASN A 41 5.34 2.40 -6.33
CA ASN A 41 6.75 2.12 -6.10
C ASN A 41 7.11 0.77 -6.73
N ALA A 42 8.23 0.75 -7.44
CA ALA A 42 8.83 -0.46 -7.99
C ALA A 42 10.31 -0.46 -7.61
N GLU A 43 10.85 -1.64 -7.35
CA GLU A 43 12.26 -1.83 -7.11
C GLU A 43 12.91 -2.43 -8.36
N ASP A 44 14.20 -2.12 -8.55
CA ASP A 44 15.02 -2.75 -9.57
C ASP A 44 15.71 -3.95 -8.93
N CYS A 45 15.33 -5.16 -9.35
CA CYS A 45 15.84 -6.39 -8.78
C CYS A 45 16.54 -7.23 -9.85
N GLU A 46 17.50 -8.03 -9.40
CA GLU A 46 18.13 -9.06 -10.23
C GLU A 46 17.10 -10.08 -10.74
N PRO A 47 17.39 -10.81 -11.83
CA PRO A 47 16.54 -11.89 -12.30
C PRO A 47 16.25 -12.93 -11.21
N TYR A 48 15.04 -13.48 -11.23
CA TYR A 48 14.61 -14.49 -10.26
C TYR A 48 15.42 -15.80 -10.39
N VAL A 49 15.88 -16.32 -9.26
CA VAL A 49 16.52 -17.63 -9.13
C VAL A 49 15.81 -18.44 -8.04
N ALA A 50 15.23 -19.58 -8.42
CA ALA A 50 14.51 -20.46 -7.49
C ALA A 50 15.40 -20.92 -6.33
N GLY A 51 14.87 -20.91 -5.11
CA GLY A 51 15.61 -21.25 -3.89
C GLY A 51 16.64 -20.21 -3.41
N THR A 52 16.86 -19.12 -4.15
CA THR A 52 17.83 -18.07 -3.79
C THR A 52 17.16 -16.70 -3.67
N SER A 53 16.29 -16.35 -4.62
CA SER A 53 15.56 -15.09 -4.62
C SER A 53 14.48 -15.08 -3.55
N GLU A 54 14.49 -14.09 -2.68
CA GLU A 54 13.47 -13.91 -1.65
C GLU A 54 12.49 -12.80 -2.00
N ILE A 55 11.22 -12.98 -1.62
CA ILE A 55 10.18 -11.98 -1.80
C ILE A 55 10.26 -10.91 -0.71
N ARG A 56 9.96 -9.67 -1.10
CA ARG A 56 9.70 -8.61 -0.12
C ARG A 56 8.36 -8.86 0.54
N ARG A 57 8.35 -8.98 1.87
CA ARG A 57 7.12 -9.22 2.64
C ARG A 57 6.44 -7.98 3.17
N ARG A 58 7.20 -6.90 3.40
CA ARG A 58 6.70 -5.70 4.07
C ARG A 58 6.75 -4.50 3.13
N PHE A 59 5.59 -3.91 2.89
CA PHE A 59 5.42 -2.70 2.10
C PHE A 59 4.86 -1.61 3.00
N SER A 60 5.35 -0.38 2.87
CA SER A 60 4.82 0.75 3.62
C SER A 60 4.81 2.02 2.80
N ALA A 61 3.80 2.85 3.03
CA ALA A 61 3.73 4.19 2.46
C ALA A 61 3.16 5.16 3.49
N GLU A 62 3.42 6.45 3.28
CA GLU A 62 2.84 7.54 4.05
C GLU A 62 1.95 8.39 3.16
N HIS A 63 0.83 8.86 3.72
CA HIS A 63 -0.08 9.79 3.04
C HIS A 63 -0.64 10.81 4.03
N VAL A 64 -0.99 12.00 3.52
CA VAL A 64 -1.59 13.06 4.33
C VAL A 64 -2.97 13.40 3.80
N TYR A 65 -3.99 13.06 4.57
CA TYR A 65 -5.36 13.46 4.31
C TYR A 65 -5.61 14.84 4.90
N ARG A 66 -5.96 15.80 4.04
CA ARG A 66 -6.25 17.18 4.47
C ARG A 66 -7.70 17.40 4.85
N GLN A 67 -8.62 16.58 4.35
CA GLN A 67 -10.06 16.72 4.55
C GLN A 67 -10.59 15.56 5.39
N SER A 68 -11.68 15.83 6.12
CA SER A 68 -12.47 14.78 6.77
C SER A 68 -13.22 13.93 5.75
N GLY A 69 -13.47 12.66 6.07
CA GLY A 69 -14.17 11.74 5.19
C GLY A 69 -13.98 10.29 5.60
N ASN A 70 -14.66 9.40 4.88
CA ASN A 70 -14.43 7.96 4.96
C ASN A 70 -13.66 7.54 3.72
N PHE A 71 -12.44 7.08 3.90
CA PHE A 71 -11.57 6.64 2.83
C PHE A 71 -11.37 5.13 2.91
N ARG A 72 -11.22 4.49 1.74
CA ARG A 72 -10.79 3.10 1.66
C ARG A 72 -9.45 3.07 0.94
N VAL A 73 -8.41 2.68 1.66
CA VAL A 73 -7.08 2.52 1.11
C VAL A 73 -6.97 1.14 0.50
N TYR A 74 -6.60 1.06 -0.77
CA TYR A 74 -6.27 -0.19 -1.45
C TYR A 74 -4.76 -0.29 -1.64
N ILE A 75 -4.23 -1.50 -1.44
CA ILE A 75 -2.91 -1.89 -1.91
C ILE A 75 -3.07 -2.94 -3.01
N ARG A 76 -2.32 -2.78 -4.09
CA ARG A 76 -2.21 -3.75 -5.17
C ARG A 76 -0.74 -4.08 -5.40
N LEU A 77 -0.39 -5.36 -5.34
CA LEU A 77 0.90 -5.86 -5.80
C LEU A 77 0.75 -6.24 -7.26
N LYS A 78 1.65 -5.76 -8.11
CA LYS A 78 1.59 -5.94 -9.56
C LYS A 78 2.86 -6.61 -10.09
N GLN A 79 2.67 -7.56 -11.00
CA GLN A 79 3.69 -8.03 -11.93
C GLN A 79 3.44 -7.38 -13.28
N LYS A 80 4.31 -6.44 -13.67
CA LYS A 80 4.05 -5.56 -14.82
C LYS A 80 2.67 -4.89 -14.66
N ASN A 81 1.73 -5.15 -15.57
CA ASN A 81 0.37 -4.60 -15.52
C ASN A 81 -0.66 -5.53 -14.85
N ARG A 82 -0.26 -6.71 -14.37
CA ARG A 82 -1.16 -7.70 -13.77
C ARG A 82 -1.15 -7.58 -12.25
N VAL A 83 -2.32 -7.40 -11.63
CA VAL A 83 -2.47 -7.49 -10.17
C VAL A 83 -2.36 -8.94 -9.74
N VAL A 84 -1.42 -9.24 -8.84
CA VAL A 84 -1.17 -10.59 -8.31
C VAL A 84 -1.65 -10.75 -6.87
N ALA A 85 -1.78 -9.65 -6.13
CA ALA A 85 -2.41 -9.63 -4.82
C ALA A 85 -3.00 -8.24 -4.54
N ALA A 86 -4.03 -8.20 -3.69
CA ALA A 86 -4.61 -6.95 -3.24
C ALA A 86 -5.18 -7.07 -1.82
N ALA A 87 -5.18 -5.96 -1.09
CA ALA A 87 -5.83 -5.83 0.20
C ALA A 87 -6.39 -4.41 0.37
N ASN A 88 -7.20 -4.19 1.39
CA ASN A 88 -7.71 -2.86 1.70
C ASN A 88 -7.94 -2.65 3.20
N ALA A 89 -8.00 -1.39 3.60
CA ALA A 89 -8.35 -0.96 4.94
C ALA A 89 -9.26 0.27 4.89
N GLN A 90 -10.17 0.40 5.85
CA GLN A 90 -11.05 1.55 5.99
C GLN A 90 -10.47 2.57 6.97
N LEU A 91 -10.53 3.85 6.60
CA LEU A 91 -10.04 4.96 7.40
C LEU A 91 -11.14 6.02 7.53
N GLN A 92 -11.60 6.23 8.77
CA GLN A 92 -12.48 7.35 9.10
C GLN A 92 -11.66 8.54 9.61
N ILE A 93 -11.80 9.68 8.94
CA ILE A 93 -11.20 10.96 9.34
C ILE A 93 -12.33 11.93 9.67
N ARG A 94 -12.30 12.46 10.88
CA ARG A 94 -13.27 13.44 11.36
C ARG A 94 -12.74 14.86 11.14
N PRO A 95 -13.60 15.88 11.03
CA PRO A 95 -13.16 17.28 10.94
C PRO A 95 -12.25 17.66 12.10
N GLY A 96 -11.10 18.25 11.81
CA GLY A 96 -10.25 18.89 12.81
C GLY A 96 -10.70 20.33 13.10
N ALA A 97 -10.11 20.94 14.13
CA ALA A 97 -10.48 22.29 14.58
C ALA A 97 -10.33 23.40 13.52
N ARG A 98 -9.59 23.15 12.43
CA ARG A 98 -9.40 24.09 11.31
C ARG A 98 -10.47 23.97 10.22
N ASP A 99 -11.26 22.91 10.21
CA ASP A 99 -12.32 22.64 9.22
C ASP A 99 -13.73 23.00 9.77
N ALA A 100 -13.80 23.54 10.99
CA ALA A 100 -15.06 23.80 11.71
C ALA A 100 -15.69 25.18 11.42
N PHE A 101 -15.19 25.93 10.43
CA PHE A 101 -15.62 27.30 10.12
C PHE A 101 -15.71 27.54 8.62
#